data_AF-A0A1S8C5A1-F1
#
_entry.id   AF-A0A1S8C5A1-F1
#
_cell.length_a   1.000
_cell.length_b   1.000
_cell.length_c   1.000
_cell.angle_alpha   90.00
_cell.angle_beta   90.00
_cell.angle_gamma   90.00
#
_symmetry.space_group_name_H-M   'P 1'
#
loop_
_entity.id
_entity.type
_entity.pdbx_description
1 polymer ?
#
loop_
_entity_poly.entity_id
_entity_poly.type
_entity_poly.pdbx_seq_one_letter_code
_entity_poly.pdbx_strand_id
1 'polypeptide(L)'
;MTHLPDPATFSRRGDQASAGRTRFVATGAQTRGDFGLFEVVMPPGGSGPGPHLHRTVSEAFHVLDLHADGRTPTTEEIDAFTLRHDQLNLRG
;
A
#
# COMPACT_ATOMS: atom_id res chain seq x y z
N MET A 1 -7.57 -21.94 3.03
CA MET A 1 -7.10 -20.63 2.52
C MET A 1 -8.02 -20.25 1.38
N THR A 2 -8.93 -19.30 1.61
CA THR A 2 -9.88 -18.86 0.58
C THR A 2 -9.29 -17.61 -0.07
N HIS A 3 -8.87 -17.73 -1.34
CA HIS A 3 -8.54 -16.58 -2.18
C HIS A 3 -9.82 -15.82 -2.48
N LEU A 4 -10.13 -14.79 -1.70
CA LEU A 4 -11.03 -13.74 -2.16
C LEU A 4 -10.21 -12.76 -3.01
N PRO A 5 -10.67 -12.40 -4.22
CA PRO A 5 -10.08 -11.29 -4.94
C PRO A 5 -10.33 -10.01 -4.14
N ASP A 6 -9.25 -9.29 -3.90
CA ASP A 6 -9.26 -8.02 -3.20
C ASP A 6 -9.90 -6.92 -4.06
N PRO A 7 -10.91 -6.17 -3.57
CA PRO A 7 -11.48 -5.04 -4.29
C PRO A 7 -10.49 -3.87 -4.46
N ALA A 8 -9.39 -3.80 -3.70
CA ALA A 8 -8.33 -2.80 -3.89
C ALA A 8 -7.31 -3.21 -4.98
N THR A 9 -7.26 -4.48 -5.39
CA THR A 9 -6.35 -4.96 -6.45
C THR A 9 -6.95 -4.86 -7.86
N PHE A 10 -8.27 -4.70 -8.00
CA PHE A 10 -8.93 -4.62 -9.31
C PHE A 10 -9.17 -3.17 -9.74
N SER A 11 -8.15 -2.54 -10.33
CA SER A 11 -8.40 -1.43 -11.24
C SER A 11 -9.10 -1.95 -12.49
N ARG A 12 -10.28 -1.42 -12.85
CA ARG A 12 -10.91 -1.69 -14.16
C ARG A 12 -10.12 -1.12 -15.33
N ARG A 13 -9.06 -0.35 -15.06
CA ARG A 13 -8.14 0.16 -16.05
C ARG A 13 -6.86 -0.68 -16.01
N GLY A 14 -6.55 -1.34 -17.12
CA GLY A 14 -5.32 -2.12 -17.30
C GLY A 14 -4.04 -1.27 -17.36
N ASP A 15 -4.09 0.00 -16.94
CA ASP A 15 -2.99 0.97 -16.96
C ASP A 15 -2.35 1.20 -15.58
N GLN A 16 -2.88 0.58 -14.51
CA GLN A 16 -2.28 0.72 -13.18
C GLN A 16 -1.14 -0.28 -12.97
N ALA A 17 0.04 0.26 -12.64
CA ALA A 17 1.17 -0.53 -12.18
C ALA A 17 0.81 -1.24 -10.86
N SER A 18 1.18 -2.52 -10.77
CA SER A 18 1.13 -3.23 -9.49
C SER A 18 2.18 -2.64 -8.55
N ALA A 19 1.78 -2.33 -7.30
CA ALA A 19 2.69 -1.83 -6.28
C ALA A 19 3.83 -2.81 -5.95
N GLY A 20 3.61 -4.11 -6.16
CA GLY A 20 4.57 -5.15 -5.84
C GLY A 20 3.86 -6.38 -5.29
N ARG A 21 4.62 -7.21 -4.55
CA ARG A 21 4.05 -8.42 -3.94
C ARG A 21 3.25 -8.02 -2.71
N THR A 22 1.94 -8.26 -2.74
CA THR A 22 1.02 -7.96 -1.62
C THR A 22 0.66 -9.22 -0.84
N ARG A 23 0.64 -9.12 0.49
CA ARG A 23 0.20 -10.16 1.42
C ARG A 23 -0.88 -9.60 2.35
N PHE A 24 -2.03 -10.25 2.42
CA PHE A 24 -3.05 -9.94 3.44
C PHE A 24 -2.60 -10.48 4.81
N VAL A 25 -2.41 -9.58 5.75
CA VAL A 25 -2.09 -9.89 7.15
C VAL A 25 -3.38 -10.11 7.93
N ALA A 26 -4.39 -9.26 7.69
CA ALA A 26 -5.74 -9.42 8.20
C ALA A 26 -6.75 -8.91 7.17
N THR A 27 -7.81 -9.68 6.96
CA THR A 27 -8.96 -9.28 6.12
C THR A 27 -10.05 -8.68 6.99
N GLY A 28 -10.94 -7.87 6.39
CA GLY A 28 -12.10 -7.33 7.10
C GLY A 28 -12.97 -8.42 7.76
N ALA A 29 -13.07 -9.62 7.17
CA ALA A 29 -13.78 -10.73 7.80
C ALA A 29 -13.12 -11.19 9.12
N GLN A 30 -11.78 -11.23 9.17
CA GLN A 30 -11.03 -11.59 10.37
C GLN A 30 -11.11 -10.51 11.45
N THR A 31 -11.25 -9.25 11.06
CA THR A 31 -11.39 -8.10 11.97
C THR A 31 -12.85 -7.69 12.19
N ARG A 32 -13.84 -8.52 11.81
CA ARG A 32 -15.28 -8.23 11.95
C ARG A 32 -15.73 -6.90 11.30
N GLY A 33 -15.03 -6.44 10.27
CA GLY A 33 -15.32 -5.22 9.53
C GLY A 33 -14.51 -4.00 9.97
N ASP A 34 -13.69 -4.10 11.02
CA ASP A 34 -12.99 -2.93 11.58
C ASP A 34 -11.90 -2.37 10.65
N PHE A 35 -11.03 -3.23 10.07
CA PHE A 35 -9.98 -2.80 9.14
C PHE A 35 -9.51 -3.93 8.22
N GLY A 36 -8.88 -3.58 7.09
CA GLY A 36 -8.03 -4.48 6.34
C GLY A 36 -6.56 -4.15 6.62
N LEU A 37 -5.69 -5.16 6.67
CA LEU A 37 -4.26 -4.97 6.79
C LEU A 37 -3.54 -5.83 5.77
N PHE A 38 -2.69 -5.20 4.98
CA PHE A 38 -1.84 -5.86 3.99
C PHE A 38 -0.42 -5.29 4.03
N GLU A 39 0.52 -6.15 3.68
CA GLU A 39 1.94 -5.84 3.56
C GLU A 39 2.29 -5.84 2.07
N VAL A 40 2.98 -4.80 1.60
CA VAL A 40 3.44 -4.69 0.21
C VAL A 40 4.96 -4.65 0.20
N VAL A 41 5.56 -5.56 -0.58
CA VAL A 41 6.99 -5.53 -0.90
C VAL A 41 7.16 -4.90 -2.29
N MET A 42 7.72 -3.70 -2.32
CA MET A 42 7.96 -2.93 -3.53
C MET A 42 9.41 -3.13 -4.02
N PRO A 43 9.65 -3.45 -5.31
CA PRO A 43 11.00 -3.47 -5.86
C PRO A 43 11.57 -2.03 -5.98
N PRO A 44 12.90 -1.86 -6.14
CA PRO A 44 13.48 -0.55 -6.44
C PRO A 44 12.82 0.08 -7.67
N GLY A 45 12.40 1.35 -7.54
CA GLY A 45 11.67 2.07 -8.59
C GLY A 45 10.20 1.66 -8.77
N GLY A 46 9.70 0.71 -7.96
CA GLY A 46 8.27 0.38 -7.90
C GLY A 46 7.44 1.57 -7.44
N SER A 47 6.21 1.65 -7.92
CA SER A 47 5.24 2.69 -7.54
C SER A 47 3.93 2.05 -7.13
N GLY A 48 3.25 2.64 -6.15
CA GLY A 48 1.90 2.28 -5.78
C GLY A 48 0.86 2.55 -6.88
N PRO A 49 -0.43 2.32 -6.59
CA PRO A 49 -1.51 2.71 -7.49
C PRO A 49 -1.44 4.21 -7.82
N GLY A 50 -1.88 4.58 -9.03
CA GLY A 50 -1.97 5.99 -9.41
C GLY A 50 -2.91 6.79 -8.51
N PRO A 51 -2.93 8.13 -8.60
CA PRO A 51 -3.79 8.97 -7.76
C PRO A 51 -5.27 8.56 -7.81
N HIS A 52 -5.88 8.33 -6.66
CA HIS A 52 -7.29 7.93 -6.52
C HIS A 52 -7.86 8.38 -5.17
N LEU A 53 -9.14 8.05 -4.90
CA LEU A 53 -9.82 8.41 -3.65
C LEU A 53 -10.61 7.23 -3.09
N HIS A 54 -10.69 7.18 -1.76
CA HIS A 54 -11.54 6.26 -1.01
C HIS A 54 -12.77 6.99 -0.47
N ARG A 55 -13.97 6.48 -0.76
CA ARG A 55 -15.24 7.10 -0.34
C ARG A 55 -15.77 6.60 1.00
N THR A 56 -15.37 5.39 1.40
CA THR A 56 -15.99 4.64 2.51
C THR A 56 -14.96 4.15 3.52
N VAL A 57 -13.67 4.40 3.30
CA VAL A 57 -12.58 3.98 4.17
C VAL A 57 -11.57 5.11 4.30
N SER A 58 -10.85 5.14 5.43
CA SER A 58 -9.59 5.87 5.54
C SER A 58 -8.45 4.87 5.34
N GLU A 59 -7.41 5.24 4.62
CA GLU A 59 -6.21 4.44 4.44
C GLU A 59 -5.03 5.05 5.23
N ALA A 60 -4.09 4.23 5.67
CA ALA A 60 -2.85 4.68 6.29
C ALA A 60 -1.70 3.77 5.85
N PHE A 61 -0.51 4.36 5.72
CA PHE A 61 0.70 3.65 5.30
C PHE A 61 1.73 3.65 6.42
N HIS A 62 2.48 2.55 6.54
CA HIS A 62 3.59 2.44 7.46
C HIS A 62 4.74 1.72 6.78
N VAL A 63 5.94 2.30 6.87
CA VAL A 63 7.17 1.70 6.35
C VAL A 63 7.68 0.71 7.39
N LEU A 64 7.63 -0.58 7.06
CA LEU A 64 8.15 -1.65 7.91
C LEU A 64 9.66 -1.79 7.78
N ASP A 65 10.16 -1.66 6.55
CA ASP A 65 11.58 -1.77 6.22
C ASP A 65 11.86 -1.00 4.92
N LEU A 66 13.03 -0.36 4.85
CA LEU A 66 13.52 0.33 3.66
C LEU A 66 14.97 -0.08 3.42
N HIS A 67 15.26 -0.52 2.20
CA HIS A 67 16.60 -0.94 1.80
C HIS A 67 17.16 0.03 0.76
N ALA A 68 18.41 0.46 0.94
CA ALA A 68 19.10 1.35 0.01
C ALA A 68 20.45 0.75 -0.41
N ASP A 69 20.47 -0.07 -1.46
CA ASP A 69 21.70 -0.60 -2.06
C ASP A 69 22.72 -1.17 -1.06
N GLY A 70 22.24 -1.97 -0.10
CA GLY A 70 23.08 -2.64 0.89
C GLY A 70 23.51 -1.78 2.09
N ARG A 71 23.00 -0.54 2.20
CA ARG A 71 23.18 0.32 3.39
C ARG A 71 21.86 0.55 4.12
N THR A 72 21.96 0.94 5.38
CA THR A 72 20.83 1.45 6.16
C THR A 72 20.45 2.84 5.63
N PRO A 73 19.19 3.08 5.23
CA PRO A 73 18.75 4.41 4.84
C PRO A 73 18.79 5.40 6.00
N THR A 74 19.00 6.68 5.71
CA THR A 74 18.88 7.75 6.71
C THR A 74 17.41 8.04 7.02
N THR A 75 17.15 8.71 8.15
CA THR A 75 15.79 9.19 8.47
C THR A 75 15.24 10.10 7.38
N GLU A 76 16.05 11.02 6.85
CA GLU A 76 15.63 11.90 5.75
C GLU A 76 15.22 11.14 4.49
N GLU A 77 15.89 10.02 4.18
CA GLU A 77 15.52 9.16 3.05
C GLU A 77 14.23 8.38 3.29
N ILE A 78 14.00 7.92 4.52
CA ILE A 78 12.74 7.28 4.92
C ILE A 78 11.59 8.29 4.87
N ASP A 79 11.81 9.51 5.35
CA ASP A 79 10.82 10.58 5.32
C ASP A 79 10.52 10.99 3.87
N ALA A 80 11.55 11.15 3.03
CA ALA A 80 11.38 11.46 1.62
C ALA A 80 10.66 10.33 0.85
N PHE A 81 10.94 9.07 1.19
CA PHE A 81 10.22 7.92 0.63
C PHE A 81 8.76 7.96 1.04
N THR A 82 8.48 8.19 2.32
CA THR A 82 7.11 8.27 2.86
C THR A 82 6.33 9.40 2.19
N LEU A 83 6.91 10.60 2.10
CA LEU A 83 6.28 11.76 1.46
C LEU A 83 5.97 11.54 -0.03
N ARG A 84 6.80 10.77 -0.74
CA ARG A 84 6.57 10.45 -2.15
C ARG A 84 5.42 9.46 -2.35
N HIS A 85 5.22 8.55 -1.40
CA HIS A 85 4.28 7.43 -1.51
C HIS A 85 3.03 7.59 -0.65
N ASP A 86 2.95 8.65 0.17
CA ASP A 86 1.77 8.97 0.93
C ASP A 86 0.63 9.35 -0.03
N GLN A 87 -0.41 8.52 -0.06
CA GLN A 87 -1.58 8.77 -0.88
C GLN A 87 -2.52 9.67 -0.10
N LEU A 88 -2.71 10.90 -0.58
CA LEU A 88 -3.62 11.86 0.03
C LEU A 88 -5.03 11.27 0.14
N ASN A 89 -5.45 11.01 1.38
CA ASN A 89 -6.85 10.71 1.70
C ASN A 89 -7.68 12.00 1.60
N LEU A 90 -8.17 12.33 0.42
CA LEU A 90 -9.16 13.40 0.27
C LEU A 90 -10.48 12.93 0.87
N ARG A 91 -10.75 13.36 2.11
CA ARG A 91 -12.08 13.22 2.72
C ARG A 91 -13.03 14.19 2.02
N GLY A 92 -14.09 13.65 1.42
CA GLY A 92 -15.19 14.44 0.84
C GLY A 92 -16.11 15.03 1.90
#